data_AF-N2ARG7-F1
#
_entry.id   AF-N2ARG7-F1
#
_cell.length_a   1.000
_cell.length_b   1.000
_cell.length_c   1.000
_cell.angle_alpha   90.00
_cell.angle_beta   90.00
_cell.angle_gamma   90.00
#
_symmetry.space_group_name_H-M   'P 1'
#
loop_
_entity.id
_entity.type
_entity.pdbx_description
1 polymer ?
#
loop_
_entity_poly.entity_id
_entity_poly.type
_entity_poly.pdbx_seq_one_letter_code
_entity_poly.pdbx_strand_id
1 'polypeptide(L)'
;MEDLQTLNHEVGFDKVRVHREMSPEEIKDFVKQRFEYQLKSSGLDDISLYMDRFDALYEQGKMEHLMPTANQKHIVEDVPFTEWENPYIDTKSQTMGREETELAFRLADRYISIQEATEGYDYTIYDMNYRELDGGVYDNPDITIRQALDEIVTDLKEPMHRSSLEGSIRTDDELIPIDYDELTEKAEQEAKHGIENRIRKDAEERKAVADFKARTEELFHGINGQTQEDIELSVYAYLQSKIDEYGINIELVDAAVSGSRCRGLEEAASDLDVVVEYRGRESEDDLFNAFNEDGFTIGGVKVDINPITEGKTGTLGEYLPGVEAYLAEKRAALQEKAAEQAQEEKQTVVTLTVAECGEFHNFGEYHENIAGVEEAIAIFNRIPPERMNGIPSIGINIHTEGTESYEDTQMDIVSGRVADLEILDYVPDITDNPKAVEVIAELIDKLLDIEVRGSLEKWQAAFLAAEIDQLSYNYDTVQYNQTVEDREAQIANITEDIRNGNTGYLNDFLNALISDSIREGMTDIFGKGTELDDSEGVQTARKAKELLDKLTEYKPLAKIEELEECNYNMIDNVLNNEKPKEEKQAGRISIKEKLAEKKAVIEQRDKSDKEVPEKGTEKKSEREI
;
A
#
# COMPACT_ATOMS: atom_id res chain seq x y z
N MET A 1 22.63 66.23 36.48
CA MET A 1 21.81 65.17 35.83
C MET A 1 21.30 65.65 34.48
N GLU A 2 20.77 66.88 34.40
CA GLU A 2 20.53 67.58 33.13
C GLU A 2 21.81 67.79 32.30
N ASP A 3 22.99 67.86 32.95
CA ASP A 3 24.26 68.13 32.29
C ASP A 3 24.71 67.03 31.30
N LEU A 4 24.35 65.76 31.53
CA LEU A 4 24.75 64.64 30.64
C LEU A 4 23.85 64.54 29.39
N GLN A 5 22.55 64.79 29.54
CA GLN A 5 21.63 64.89 28.40
C GLN A 5 21.94 66.13 27.54
N THR A 6 22.30 67.24 28.18
CA THR A 6 22.72 68.48 27.48
C THR A 6 24.03 68.26 26.70
N LEU A 7 25.02 67.57 27.31
CA LEU A 7 26.28 67.24 26.65
C LEU A 7 26.10 66.30 25.44
N ASN A 8 25.15 65.36 25.50
CA ASN A 8 24.80 64.50 24.37
C ASN A 8 24.24 65.31 23.19
N HIS A 9 23.33 66.26 23.48
CA HIS A 9 22.68 67.09 22.47
C HIS A 9 23.66 68.03 21.75
N GLU A 10 24.72 68.49 22.43
CA GLU A 10 25.72 69.41 21.86
C GLU A 10 26.86 68.73 21.08
N VAL A 11 27.23 67.49 21.43
CA VAL A 11 28.47 66.86 20.92
C VAL A 11 28.21 65.78 19.86
N GLY A 12 27.08 65.07 19.93
CA GLY A 12 26.72 63.99 19.00
C GLY A 12 27.64 62.77 19.12
N PHE A 13 27.16 61.68 19.72
CA PHE A 13 27.91 60.43 19.86
C PHE A 13 27.31 59.33 18.98
N ASP A 14 28.09 58.77 18.06
CA ASP A 14 27.61 57.69 17.18
C ASP A 14 27.64 56.31 17.87
N LYS A 15 28.60 56.09 18.79
CA LYS A 15 28.81 54.81 19.48
C LYS A 15 29.24 55.01 20.93
N VAL A 16 28.85 54.07 21.78
CA VAL A 16 29.23 54.01 23.20
C VAL A 16 30.03 52.74 23.45
N ARG A 17 31.18 52.90 24.08
CA ARG A 17 31.94 51.77 24.60
C ARG A 17 31.35 51.32 25.93
N VAL A 18 30.68 50.18 25.92
CA VAL A 18 30.05 49.59 27.10
C VAL A 18 31.00 48.57 27.71
N HIS A 19 31.19 48.69 29.02
CA HIS A 19 31.92 47.73 29.84
C HIS A 19 30.91 47.02 30.74
N ARG A 20 30.62 45.75 30.46
CA ARG A 20 29.65 44.96 31.22
C ARG A 20 30.17 43.55 31.51
N GLU A 21 29.53 42.87 32.46
CA GLU A 21 29.76 41.44 32.69
C GLU A 21 28.89 40.59 31.75
N MET A 22 29.36 39.39 31.40
CA MET A 22 28.56 38.39 30.68
C MET A 22 27.28 38.06 31.47
N SER A 23 26.17 37.98 30.76
CA SER A 23 24.91 37.43 31.25
C SER A 23 25.03 35.93 31.55
N PRO A 24 24.15 35.36 32.39
CA PRO A 24 24.10 33.92 32.65
C PRO A 24 24.01 33.07 31.37
N GLU A 25 23.28 33.55 30.37
CA GLU A 25 23.10 32.92 29.06
C GLU A 25 24.41 32.95 28.25
N GLU A 26 25.09 34.09 28.18
CA GLU A 26 26.41 34.22 27.53
C GLU A 26 27.47 33.35 28.22
N ILE A 27 27.42 33.22 29.55
CA ILE A 27 28.30 32.30 30.29
C ILE A 27 28.01 30.86 29.90
N LYS A 28 26.73 30.48 29.76
CA LYS A 28 26.31 29.13 29.38
C LYS A 28 26.79 28.79 27.96
N ASP A 29 26.63 29.70 27.01
CA ASP A 29 27.11 29.53 25.64
C ASP A 29 28.64 29.47 25.56
N PHE A 30 29.34 30.31 26.33
CA PHE A 30 30.80 30.26 26.43
C PHE A 30 31.30 28.89 26.92
N VAL A 31 30.62 28.32 27.92
CA VAL A 31 30.93 26.98 28.44
C VAL A 31 30.57 25.89 27.43
N LYS A 32 29.48 26.04 26.68
CA LYS A 32 29.07 25.13 25.61
C LYS A 32 30.12 25.04 24.50
N GLN A 33 30.62 26.17 24.02
CA GLN A 33 31.65 26.22 22.99
C GLN A 33 32.97 25.58 23.45
N ARG A 34 33.37 25.80 24.71
CA ARG A 34 34.56 25.16 25.28
C ARG A 34 34.40 23.66 25.46
N PHE A 35 33.23 23.23 25.89
CA PHE A 35 32.91 21.82 26.03
C PHE A 35 32.97 21.10 24.69
N GLU A 36 32.37 21.70 23.66
CA GLU A 36 32.42 21.19 22.28
C GLU A 36 33.87 21.12 21.76
N TYR A 37 34.66 22.17 21.96
CA TYR A 37 36.08 22.19 21.58
C TYR A 37 36.89 21.11 22.31
N GLN A 38 36.64 20.91 23.61
CA GLN A 38 37.30 19.88 24.39
C GLN A 38 36.97 18.48 23.84
N LEU A 39 35.70 18.21 23.52
CA LEU A 39 35.26 16.94 22.93
C LEU A 39 35.92 16.70 21.57
N LYS A 40 35.91 17.70 20.68
CA LYS A 40 36.59 17.60 19.36
C LYS A 40 38.09 17.38 19.49
N SER A 41 38.74 18.02 20.45
CA SER A 41 40.17 17.86 20.71
C SER A 41 40.54 16.52 21.36
N SER A 42 39.55 15.77 21.87
CA SER A 42 39.76 14.48 22.52
C SER A 42 39.81 13.29 21.55
N GLY A 43 39.58 13.52 20.25
CA GLY A 43 39.63 12.49 19.20
C GLY A 43 38.36 11.66 19.05
N LEU A 44 37.21 12.18 19.48
CA LEU A 44 35.90 11.58 19.27
C LEU A 44 35.35 11.97 17.89
N ASP A 45 34.99 10.98 17.07
CA ASP A 45 34.44 11.19 15.72
C ASP A 45 32.97 11.66 15.75
N ASP A 46 32.20 11.26 16.77
CA ASP A 46 30.83 11.72 17.01
C ASP A 46 30.69 12.25 18.44
N ILE A 47 30.32 13.53 18.55
CA ILE A 47 30.15 14.26 19.81
C ILE A 47 28.67 14.53 20.13
N SER A 48 27.74 14.15 19.26
CA SER A 48 26.31 14.50 19.32
C SER A 48 25.68 14.03 20.62
N LEU A 49 25.92 12.76 20.99
CA LEU A 49 25.44 12.16 22.24
C LEU A 49 25.90 12.91 23.51
N TYR A 50 27.07 13.55 23.45
CA TYR A 50 27.61 14.34 24.57
C TYR A 50 27.05 15.76 24.59
N MET A 51 26.84 16.36 23.41
CA MET A 51 26.21 17.67 23.28
C MET A 51 24.74 17.65 23.71
N ASP A 52 24.01 16.56 23.46
CA ASP A 52 22.62 16.38 23.92
C ASP A 52 22.50 16.38 25.46
N ARG A 53 23.59 16.07 26.17
CA ARG A 53 23.64 16.05 27.64
C ARG A 53 24.21 17.33 28.23
N PHE A 54 24.54 18.33 27.42
CA PHE A 54 25.19 19.57 27.86
C PHE A 54 24.38 20.28 28.95
N ASP A 55 23.09 20.54 28.70
CA ASP A 55 22.25 21.30 29.62
C ASP A 55 22.17 20.64 31.01
N ALA A 56 21.96 19.32 31.04
CA ALA A 56 21.92 18.55 32.27
C ALA A 56 23.25 18.58 33.04
N LEU A 57 24.40 18.55 32.34
CA LEU A 57 25.72 18.61 32.96
C LEU A 57 26.08 20.02 33.47
N TYR A 58 25.64 21.05 32.75
CA TYR A 58 25.80 22.46 33.13
C TYR A 58 25.00 22.76 34.41
N GLU A 59 23.74 22.34 34.46
CA GLU A 59 22.87 22.52 35.64
C GLU A 59 23.32 21.71 36.86
N GLN A 60 23.91 20.53 36.65
CA GLN A 60 24.51 19.73 37.73
C GLN A 60 25.83 20.30 38.28
N GLY A 61 26.32 21.42 37.75
CA GLY A 61 27.57 22.05 38.18
C GLY A 61 28.82 21.25 37.80
N LYS A 62 28.73 20.29 36.88
CA LYS A 62 29.86 19.42 36.50
C LYS A 62 30.85 20.08 35.54
N MET A 63 30.56 21.32 35.10
CA MET A 63 31.34 22.08 34.13
C MET A 63 32.14 23.25 34.75
N GLU A 64 32.34 23.25 36.08
CA GLU A 64 33.06 24.33 36.78
C GLU A 64 34.43 24.67 36.19
N HIS A 65 35.17 23.66 35.73
CA HIS A 65 36.50 23.83 35.13
C HIS A 65 36.49 24.53 33.76
N LEU A 66 35.32 24.65 33.12
CA LEU A 66 35.14 25.32 31.83
C LEU A 66 34.62 26.75 31.95
N MET A 67 34.18 27.15 33.15
CA MET A 67 33.65 28.48 33.43
C MET A 67 34.64 29.59 33.04
N PRO A 68 34.15 30.74 32.55
CA PRO A 68 35.01 31.87 32.24
C PRO A 68 35.68 32.41 33.52
N THR A 69 36.96 32.75 33.41
CA THR A 69 37.69 33.47 34.47
C THR A 69 37.13 34.88 34.68
N ALA A 70 37.44 35.51 35.82
CA ALA A 70 36.96 36.86 36.14
C ALA A 70 37.28 37.90 35.04
N ASN A 71 38.46 37.80 34.40
CA ASN A 71 38.82 38.69 33.30
C ASN A 71 38.06 38.36 32.01
N GLN A 72 37.71 37.09 31.79
CA GLN A 72 36.95 36.66 30.61
C GLN A 72 35.48 37.06 30.72
N LYS A 73 34.93 37.15 31.95
CA LYS A 73 33.57 37.62 32.23
C LYS A 73 33.33 39.08 31.85
N HIS A 74 34.38 39.87 31.66
CA HIS A 74 34.28 41.27 31.30
C HIS A 74 34.22 41.44 29.77
N ILE A 75 33.09 41.92 29.25
CA ILE A 75 32.92 42.28 27.85
C ILE A 75 33.16 43.78 27.67
N VAL A 76 33.87 44.12 26.59
CA VAL A 76 34.01 45.49 26.10
C VAL A 76 33.49 45.51 24.67
N GLU A 77 32.40 46.24 24.45
CA GLU A 77 31.75 46.33 23.14
C GLU A 77 31.45 47.79 22.79
N ASP A 78 31.54 48.12 21.50
CA ASP A 78 31.20 49.43 20.98
C ASP A 78 29.78 49.35 20.38
N VAL A 79 28.76 49.76 21.14
CA VAL A 79 27.33 49.69 20.77
C VAL A 79 26.91 51.00 20.11
N PRO A 80 26.07 50.99 19.05
CA PRO A 80 25.44 52.21 18.54
C PRO A 80 24.71 52.97 19.66
N PHE A 81 24.86 54.29 19.71
CA PHE A 81 24.28 55.08 20.80
C PHE A 81 22.75 54.92 20.90
N THR A 82 22.07 54.70 19.77
CA THR A 82 20.62 54.48 19.68
C THR A 82 20.14 53.18 20.32
N GLU A 83 20.98 52.15 20.33
CA GLU A 83 20.67 50.81 20.87
C GLU A 83 21.10 50.67 22.33
N TRP A 84 21.72 51.70 22.90
CA TRP A 84 22.19 51.66 24.28
C TRP A 84 21.05 51.91 25.27
N GLU A 85 20.52 50.84 25.86
CA GLU A 85 19.56 50.93 26.96
C GLU A 85 20.23 51.44 28.24
N ASN A 86 20.04 52.73 28.54
CA ASN A 86 20.58 53.37 29.74
C ASN A 86 19.46 54.01 30.57
N PRO A 87 19.28 53.64 31.85
CA PRO A 87 18.23 54.18 32.71
C PRO A 87 18.31 55.70 32.98
N TYR A 88 19.42 56.35 32.61
CA TYR A 88 19.64 57.79 32.76
C TYR A 88 19.61 58.57 31.43
N ILE A 89 19.55 57.88 30.29
CA ILE A 89 19.51 58.49 28.96
C ILE A 89 18.35 57.84 28.20
N ASP A 90 17.27 58.59 28.01
CA ASP A 90 16.14 58.15 27.20
C ASP A 90 16.46 58.36 25.71
N THR A 91 17.06 57.35 25.09
CA THR A 91 17.31 57.31 23.65
C THR A 91 16.01 57.29 22.83
N LYS A 92 14.87 56.92 23.43
CA LYS A 92 13.54 56.97 22.81
C LYS A 92 12.96 58.39 22.75
N SER A 93 13.56 59.38 23.41
CA SER A 93 13.13 60.78 23.27
C SER A 93 13.59 61.41 21.94
N GLN A 94 14.52 60.79 21.22
CA GLN A 94 14.96 61.23 19.88
C GLN A 94 13.98 60.86 18.75
N THR A 95 12.96 60.04 18.97
CA THR A 95 11.95 59.70 17.94
C THR A 95 10.95 60.83 17.67
N MET A 96 10.89 61.88 18.50
CA MET A 96 9.99 63.04 18.30
C MET A 96 10.39 63.97 17.12
N GLY A 97 11.42 63.59 16.33
CA GLY A 97 11.85 64.31 15.13
C GLY A 97 11.96 63.45 13.86
N ARG A 98 11.51 62.19 13.89
CA ARG A 98 11.36 61.37 12.68
C ARG A 98 10.00 61.70 12.06
N GLU A 99 9.97 62.01 10.77
CA GLU A 99 8.71 62.05 10.02
C GLU A 99 8.04 60.68 10.18
N GLU A 100 6.79 60.66 10.66
CA GLU A 100 5.99 59.44 10.84
C GLU A 100 5.66 58.90 9.44
N THR A 101 6.54 58.05 8.94
CA THR A 101 6.45 57.45 7.60
C THR A 101 5.72 56.11 7.62
N GLU A 102 5.59 55.50 8.81
CA GLU A 102 4.93 54.22 9.04
C GLU A 102 4.31 54.18 10.45
N LEU A 103 3.15 53.52 10.58
CA LEU A 103 2.43 53.38 11.84
C LEU A 103 1.68 52.04 11.90
N ALA A 104 1.59 51.45 13.10
CA ALA A 104 0.76 50.28 13.36
C ALA A 104 -0.08 50.43 14.63
N PHE A 105 -1.32 49.94 14.58
CA PHE A 105 -2.26 50.02 15.68
C PHE A 105 -3.10 48.75 15.83
N ARG A 106 -3.57 48.51 17.05
CA ARG A 106 -4.64 47.55 17.34
C ARG A 106 -5.94 48.29 17.60
N LEU A 107 -7.00 47.87 16.92
CA LEU A 107 -8.38 48.34 17.15
C LEU A 107 -9.26 47.13 17.43
N ALA A 108 -9.73 46.98 18.66
CA ALA A 108 -10.44 45.79 19.13
C ALA A 108 -9.70 44.48 18.78
N ASP A 109 -10.26 43.67 17.87
CA ASP A 109 -9.74 42.41 17.36
C ASP A 109 -9.13 42.53 15.94
N ARG A 110 -8.63 43.72 15.58
CA ARG A 110 -7.95 44.00 14.31
C ARG A 110 -6.61 44.67 14.52
N TYR A 111 -5.67 44.38 13.63
CA TYR A 111 -4.42 45.11 13.47
C TYR A 111 -4.47 45.95 12.20
N ILE A 112 -3.95 47.17 12.25
CA ILE A 112 -3.92 48.11 11.12
C ILE A 112 -2.48 48.58 10.98
N SER A 113 -1.88 48.37 9.81
CA SER A 113 -0.62 49.00 9.40
C SER A 113 -0.92 50.08 8.34
N ILE A 114 -0.14 51.15 8.35
CA ILE A 114 -0.18 52.20 7.32
C ILE A 114 1.23 52.75 7.11
N GLN A 115 1.63 52.95 5.86
CA GLN A 115 2.95 53.46 5.47
C GLN A 115 2.85 54.44 4.29
N GLU A 116 3.82 55.34 4.15
CA GLU A 116 3.92 56.23 3.00
C GLU A 116 4.16 55.46 1.70
N ALA A 117 3.40 55.81 0.66
CA ALA A 117 3.52 55.26 -0.69
C ALA A 117 3.72 56.39 -1.73
N THR A 118 3.98 56.02 -2.99
CA THR A 118 4.27 57.00 -4.05
C THR A 118 3.08 57.93 -4.35
N GLU A 119 1.84 57.47 -4.15
CA GLU A 119 0.61 58.21 -4.45
C GLU A 119 -0.29 58.46 -3.21
N GLY A 120 0.25 58.32 -1.99
CA GLY A 120 -0.52 58.49 -0.76
C GLY A 120 -0.02 57.57 0.35
N TYR A 121 -0.92 56.75 0.89
CA TYR A 121 -0.60 55.82 1.99
C TYR A 121 -1.06 54.41 1.69
N ASP A 122 -0.18 53.43 1.80
CA ASP A 122 -0.53 52.00 1.71
C ASP A 122 -0.95 51.51 3.09
N TYR A 123 -2.12 50.89 3.20
CA TYR A 123 -2.63 50.37 4.47
C TYR A 123 -2.99 48.90 4.33
N THR A 124 -2.90 48.18 5.46
CA THR A 124 -3.32 46.78 5.54
C THR A 124 -4.01 46.53 6.87
N ILE A 125 -5.12 45.78 6.82
CA ILE A 125 -5.92 45.40 7.96
C ILE A 125 -5.79 43.88 8.13
N TYR A 126 -5.39 43.44 9.32
CA TYR A 126 -5.23 42.03 9.65
C TYR A 126 -6.23 41.58 10.72
N ASP A 127 -6.54 40.28 10.71
CA ASP A 127 -7.19 39.60 11.83
C ASP A 127 -6.22 39.37 13.01
N MET A 128 -6.71 38.79 14.10
CA MET A 128 -5.89 38.46 15.28
C MET A 128 -4.82 37.39 15.04
N ASN A 129 -4.86 36.70 13.90
CA ASN A 129 -3.86 35.71 13.48
C ASN A 129 -2.89 36.30 12.44
N TYR A 130 -2.89 37.62 12.23
CA TYR A 130 -2.04 38.31 11.26
C TYR A 130 -2.36 37.99 9.79
N ARG A 131 -3.57 37.50 9.51
CA ARG A 131 -4.03 37.28 8.12
C ARG A 131 -4.64 38.57 7.59
N GLU A 132 -4.19 38.95 6.40
CA GLU A 132 -4.73 40.10 5.68
C GLU A 132 -6.23 39.91 5.40
N LEU A 133 -7.01 40.90 5.81
CA LEU A 133 -8.45 40.99 5.56
C LEU A 133 -8.76 41.97 4.44
N ASP A 134 -8.02 43.08 4.42
CA ASP A 134 -8.13 44.13 3.43
C ASP A 134 -6.82 44.92 3.34
N GLY A 135 -6.56 45.50 2.18
CA GLY A 135 -5.36 46.27 1.91
C GLY A 135 -5.51 47.11 0.66
N GLY A 136 -4.89 48.29 0.65
CA GLY A 136 -5.00 49.19 -0.48
C GLY A 136 -4.27 50.50 -0.29
N VAL A 137 -4.35 51.33 -1.32
CA VAL A 137 -3.73 52.66 -1.31
C VAL A 137 -4.81 53.71 -1.04
N TYR A 138 -4.57 54.52 -0.03
CA TYR A 138 -5.32 55.72 0.27
C TYR A 138 -4.70 56.90 -0.50
N ASP A 139 -5.30 57.21 -1.66
CA ASP A 139 -4.78 58.15 -2.66
C ASP A 139 -5.08 59.62 -2.31
N ASN A 140 -4.47 60.13 -1.24
CA ASN A 140 -4.56 61.55 -0.88
C ASN A 140 -3.28 62.02 -0.15
N PRO A 141 -2.26 62.51 -0.88
CA PRO A 141 -1.00 62.96 -0.28
C PRO A 141 -1.11 64.33 0.42
N ASP A 142 -2.25 65.02 0.34
CA ASP A 142 -2.43 66.35 0.94
C ASP A 142 -2.77 66.28 2.45
N ILE A 143 -3.02 65.09 2.98
CA ILE A 143 -3.29 64.84 4.40
C ILE A 143 -2.12 64.11 5.06
N THR A 144 -2.03 64.14 6.38
CA THR A 144 -0.98 63.39 7.10
C THR A 144 -1.35 61.92 7.27
N ILE A 145 -0.35 61.06 7.50
CA ILE A 145 -0.57 59.62 7.76
C ILE A 145 -1.57 59.36 8.90
N ARG A 146 -1.57 60.21 9.95
CA ARG A 146 -2.52 60.12 11.06
C ARG A 146 -3.94 60.50 10.65
N GLN A 147 -4.09 61.47 9.75
CA GLN A 147 -5.41 61.82 9.21
C GLN A 147 -5.96 60.71 8.32
N ALA A 148 -5.11 60.10 7.49
CA ALA A 148 -5.50 58.93 6.69
C ALA A 148 -5.94 57.77 7.58
N LEU A 149 -5.19 57.48 8.64
CA LEU A 149 -5.55 56.47 9.63
C LEU A 149 -6.87 56.78 10.36
N ASP A 150 -7.09 58.03 10.78
CA ASP A 150 -8.32 58.45 11.45
C ASP A 150 -9.55 58.24 10.56
N GLU A 151 -9.44 58.48 9.24
CA GLU A 151 -10.50 58.20 8.28
C GLU A 151 -10.77 56.69 8.16
N ILE A 152 -9.73 55.86 7.98
CA ILE A 152 -9.85 54.40 7.92
C ILE A 152 -10.52 53.86 9.20
N VAL A 153 -10.11 54.34 10.37
CA VAL A 153 -10.68 53.94 11.67
C VAL A 153 -12.12 54.42 11.83
N THR A 154 -12.46 55.59 11.28
CA THR A 154 -13.83 56.10 11.30
C THR A 154 -14.76 55.21 10.48
N ASP A 155 -14.33 54.81 9.29
CA ASP A 155 -15.07 53.91 8.40
C ASP A 155 -15.28 52.54 9.05
N LEU A 156 -14.23 51.96 9.66
CA LEU A 156 -14.33 50.68 10.38
C LEU A 156 -15.27 50.72 11.60
N LYS A 157 -15.51 51.90 12.17
CA LYS A 157 -16.44 52.10 13.30
C LYS A 157 -17.87 52.34 12.86
N GLU A 158 -18.14 52.52 11.57
CA GLU A 158 -19.49 52.82 11.10
C GLU A 158 -20.45 51.64 11.33
N PRO A 159 -21.61 51.87 11.98
CA PRO A 159 -22.52 50.79 12.34
C PRO A 159 -23.32 50.20 11.17
N MET A 160 -23.30 50.81 9.98
CA MET A 160 -24.10 50.37 8.83
C MET A 160 -23.43 49.30 7.97
N HIS A 161 -22.13 49.05 8.17
CA HIS A 161 -21.34 48.10 7.38
C HIS A 161 -20.67 47.11 8.34
N ARG A 162 -21.28 45.93 8.53
CA ARG A 162 -20.68 44.84 9.32
C ARG A 162 -20.52 43.61 8.45
N SER A 163 -19.29 43.29 8.16
CA SER A 163 -18.80 42.12 7.43
C SER A 163 -17.74 41.39 8.27
N SER A 164 -17.01 40.47 7.64
CA SER A 164 -15.81 39.86 8.24
C SER A 164 -14.69 40.87 8.51
N LEU A 165 -14.64 42.00 7.79
CA LEU A 165 -13.59 43.00 7.91
C LEU A 165 -13.63 43.73 9.26
N GLU A 166 -14.79 44.23 9.68
CA GLU A 166 -14.95 45.07 10.87
C GLU A 166 -14.92 44.25 12.19
N GLY A 167 -15.27 42.96 12.13
CA GLY A 167 -15.14 42.06 13.27
C GLY A 167 -15.91 42.49 14.51
N SER A 168 -15.19 42.67 15.61
CA SER A 168 -15.75 43.03 16.92
C SER A 168 -15.71 44.54 17.20
N ILE A 169 -15.26 45.35 16.25
CA ILE A 169 -15.07 46.80 16.40
C ILE A 169 -16.39 47.50 16.77
N ARG A 170 -16.29 48.41 17.74
CA ARG A 170 -17.35 49.29 18.24
C ARG A 170 -16.91 50.74 18.13
N THR A 171 -17.90 51.62 18.15
CA THR A 171 -17.71 53.07 18.07
C THR A 171 -16.78 53.62 19.16
N ASP A 172 -16.82 53.02 20.36
CA ASP A 172 -16.08 53.41 21.55
C ASP A 172 -14.74 52.68 21.74
N ASP A 173 -14.36 51.77 20.82
CA ASP A 173 -13.09 51.04 20.95
C ASP A 173 -11.88 51.97 20.74
N GLU A 174 -10.89 51.81 21.60
CA GLU A 174 -9.67 52.62 21.58
C GLU A 174 -8.67 52.10 20.55
N LEU A 175 -7.99 53.03 19.88
CA LEU A 175 -6.90 52.75 18.96
C LEU A 175 -5.58 52.69 19.75
N ILE A 176 -4.98 51.50 19.83
CA ILE A 176 -3.82 51.24 20.69
C ILE A 176 -2.56 51.13 19.82
N PRO A 177 -1.57 52.03 19.97
CA PRO A 177 -0.31 51.93 19.21
C PRO A 177 0.40 50.62 19.48
N ILE A 178 0.93 50.01 18.43
CA ILE A 178 1.81 48.83 18.50
C ILE A 178 3.06 49.07 17.65
N ASP A 179 4.04 48.19 17.79
CA ASP A 179 5.27 48.25 17.01
C ASP A 179 5.02 47.82 15.56
N TYR A 180 5.41 48.68 14.60
CA TYR A 180 5.18 48.45 13.17
C TYR A 180 6.02 47.29 12.64
N ASP A 181 7.30 47.26 12.99
CA ASP A 181 8.23 46.21 12.57
C ASP A 181 7.78 44.85 13.12
N GLU A 182 7.37 44.79 14.39
CA GLU A 182 6.86 43.57 15.03
C GLU A 182 5.57 43.06 14.37
N LEU A 183 4.63 43.96 14.03
CA LEU A 183 3.39 43.57 13.33
C LEU A 183 3.71 43.00 11.95
N THR A 184 4.55 43.70 11.19
CA THR A 184 4.91 43.34 9.82
C THR A 184 5.67 42.01 9.80
N GLU A 185 6.62 41.81 10.72
CA GLU A 185 7.34 40.54 10.84
C GLU A 185 6.39 39.37 11.13
N LYS A 186 5.42 39.55 12.03
CA LYS A 186 4.43 38.49 12.34
C LYS A 186 3.49 38.21 11.17
N ALA A 187 3.06 39.24 10.44
CA ALA A 187 2.24 39.10 9.25
C ALA A 187 3.00 38.37 8.13
N GLU A 188 4.28 38.70 7.91
CA GLU A 188 5.15 37.99 6.97
C GLU A 188 5.36 36.52 7.39
N GLN A 189 5.57 36.26 8.69
CA GLN A 189 5.69 34.91 9.22
C GLN A 189 4.42 34.08 9.01
N GLU A 190 3.23 34.62 9.31
CA GLU A 190 1.95 33.93 9.06
C GLU A 190 1.73 33.72 7.56
N ALA A 191 1.98 34.72 6.72
CA ALA A 191 1.86 34.58 5.27
C ALA A 191 2.77 33.48 4.73
N LYS A 192 4.03 33.47 5.17
CA LYS A 192 4.99 32.41 4.83
C LYS A 192 4.54 31.04 5.33
N HIS A 193 4.09 30.95 6.58
CA HIS A 193 3.59 29.71 7.16
C HIS A 193 2.35 29.20 6.42
N GLY A 194 1.44 30.09 6.02
CA GLY A 194 0.28 29.79 5.20
C GLY A 194 0.66 29.25 3.82
N ILE A 195 1.64 29.88 3.15
CA ILE A 195 2.18 29.40 1.87
C ILE A 195 2.85 28.03 2.04
N GLU A 196 3.69 27.85 3.06
CA GLU A 196 4.35 26.56 3.35
C GLU A 196 3.34 25.45 3.65
N ASN A 197 2.29 25.73 4.43
CA ASN A 197 1.23 24.77 4.71
C ASN A 197 0.45 24.41 3.45
N ARG A 198 0.15 25.38 2.58
CA ARG A 198 -0.50 25.12 1.28
C ARG A 198 0.38 24.28 0.37
N ILE A 199 1.67 24.62 0.24
CA ILE A 199 2.63 23.82 -0.54
C ILE A 199 2.72 22.39 0.00
N ARG A 200 2.77 22.22 1.32
CA ARG A 200 2.79 20.90 1.95
C ARG A 200 1.50 20.12 1.66
N LYS A 201 0.34 20.75 1.85
CA LYS A 201 -0.97 20.15 1.56
C LYS A 201 -1.06 19.72 0.09
N ASP A 202 -0.74 20.61 -0.85
CA ASP A 202 -0.74 20.32 -2.29
C ASP A 202 0.22 19.17 -2.64
N ALA A 203 1.38 19.10 -1.99
CA ALA A 203 2.34 18.02 -2.21
C ALA A 203 1.85 16.68 -1.64
N GLU A 204 1.22 16.68 -0.46
CA GLU A 204 0.59 15.51 0.15
C GLU A 204 -0.56 14.98 -0.73
N GLU A 205 -1.41 15.86 -1.24
CA GLU A 205 -2.51 15.50 -2.14
C GLU A 205 -2.00 14.90 -3.46
N ARG A 206 -1.03 15.56 -4.12
CA ARG A 206 -0.41 15.03 -5.34
C ARG A 206 0.22 13.67 -5.11
N LYS A 207 0.86 13.47 -3.96
CA LYS A 207 1.42 12.18 -3.59
C LYS A 207 0.33 11.13 -3.39
N ALA A 208 -0.76 11.46 -2.71
CA ALA A 208 -1.88 10.55 -2.51
C ALA A 208 -2.50 10.09 -3.85
N VAL A 209 -2.66 11.01 -4.81
CA VAL A 209 -3.11 10.69 -6.17
C VAL A 209 -2.11 9.77 -6.88
N ALA A 210 -0.81 10.12 -6.84
CA ALA A 210 0.23 9.31 -7.49
C ALA A 210 0.32 7.90 -6.91
N ASP A 211 0.30 7.75 -5.59
CA ASP A 211 0.32 6.45 -4.90
C ASP A 211 -0.94 5.63 -5.24
N PHE A 212 -2.11 6.27 -5.33
CA PHE A 212 -3.35 5.61 -5.74
C PHE A 212 -3.30 5.12 -7.20
N LYS A 213 -2.81 5.94 -8.13
CA LYS A 213 -2.66 5.57 -9.54
C LYS A 213 -1.62 4.46 -9.72
N ALA A 214 -0.49 4.52 -9.02
CA ALA A 214 0.53 3.47 -9.07
C ALA A 214 -0.02 2.11 -8.64
N ARG A 215 -0.80 2.06 -7.54
CA ARG A 215 -1.49 0.83 -7.12
C ARG A 215 -2.53 0.35 -8.12
N THR A 216 -3.19 1.29 -8.78
CA THR A 216 -4.17 0.96 -9.81
C THR A 216 -3.47 0.30 -11.00
N GLU A 217 -2.35 0.83 -11.47
CA GLU A 217 -1.57 0.23 -12.56
C GLU A 217 -1.11 -1.20 -12.23
N GLU A 218 -0.79 -1.50 -10.97
CA GLU A 218 -0.41 -2.84 -10.53
C GLU A 218 -1.56 -3.87 -10.54
N LEU A 219 -2.78 -3.43 -10.24
CA LEU A 219 -3.93 -4.31 -9.99
C LEU A 219 -5.02 -4.26 -11.07
N PHE A 220 -4.94 -3.30 -11.98
CA PHE A 220 -5.94 -3.07 -13.01
C PHE A 220 -5.84 -4.11 -14.12
N HIS A 221 -6.94 -4.81 -14.39
CA HIS A 221 -7.05 -5.66 -15.57
C HIS A 221 -7.41 -4.80 -16.79
N GLY A 222 -6.41 -4.59 -17.66
CA GLY A 222 -6.53 -3.77 -18.86
C GLY A 222 -7.71 -4.13 -19.76
N ILE A 223 -8.40 -3.13 -20.30
CA ILE A 223 -9.56 -3.33 -21.17
C ILE A 223 -9.10 -3.25 -22.63
N ASN A 224 -9.25 -4.35 -23.37
CA ASN A 224 -8.80 -4.44 -24.77
C ASN A 224 -7.32 -4.04 -24.95
N GLY A 225 -6.48 -4.38 -23.97
CA GLY A 225 -5.04 -4.07 -23.95
C GLY A 225 -4.69 -2.63 -23.58
N GLN A 226 -5.66 -1.80 -23.16
CA GLN A 226 -5.41 -0.45 -22.67
C GLN A 226 -5.04 -0.47 -21.18
N THR A 227 -4.02 0.31 -20.81
CA THR A 227 -3.63 0.55 -19.42
C THR A 227 -4.58 1.54 -18.75
N GLN A 228 -4.39 1.77 -17.45
CA GLN A 228 -5.10 2.84 -16.75
C GLN A 228 -4.83 4.22 -17.39
N GLU A 229 -3.57 4.53 -17.70
CA GLU A 229 -3.20 5.82 -18.29
C GLU A 229 -3.86 6.04 -19.65
N ASP A 230 -3.94 4.99 -20.49
CA ASP A 230 -4.63 5.05 -21.77
C ASP A 230 -6.12 5.35 -21.62
N ILE A 231 -6.74 4.80 -20.58
CA ILE A 231 -8.15 5.03 -20.23
C ILE A 231 -8.35 6.46 -19.76
N GLU A 232 -7.53 6.95 -18.83
CA GLU A 232 -7.60 8.33 -18.33
C GLU A 232 -7.46 9.33 -19.47
N LEU A 233 -6.53 9.09 -20.40
CA LEU A 233 -6.33 9.93 -21.58
C LEU A 233 -7.54 9.88 -22.54
N SER A 234 -8.13 8.71 -22.73
CA SER A 234 -9.32 8.52 -23.57
C SER A 234 -10.54 9.25 -22.98
N VAL A 235 -10.71 9.17 -21.66
CA VAL A 235 -11.75 9.93 -20.94
C VAL A 235 -11.49 11.42 -21.05
N TYR A 236 -10.26 11.88 -20.85
CA TYR A 236 -9.92 13.31 -20.99
C TYR A 236 -10.28 13.85 -22.37
N ALA A 237 -9.92 13.13 -23.44
CA ALA A 237 -10.25 13.50 -24.81
C ALA A 237 -11.77 13.55 -25.07
N TYR A 238 -12.51 12.58 -24.54
CA TYR A 238 -13.97 12.56 -24.61
C TYR A 238 -14.60 13.76 -23.88
N LEU A 239 -14.14 14.05 -22.66
CA LEU A 239 -14.64 15.16 -21.87
C LEU A 239 -14.35 16.52 -22.50
N GLN A 240 -13.14 16.71 -23.03
CA GLN A 240 -12.81 17.94 -23.74
C GLN A 240 -13.74 18.17 -24.94
N SER A 241 -14.06 17.11 -25.70
CA SER A 241 -15.02 17.19 -26.80
C SER A 241 -16.41 17.60 -26.32
N LYS A 242 -16.86 17.09 -25.16
CA LYS A 242 -18.16 17.43 -24.58
C LYS A 242 -18.22 18.86 -24.07
N ILE A 243 -17.14 19.32 -23.43
CA ILE A 243 -16.99 20.70 -22.97
C ILE A 243 -17.10 21.66 -24.15
N ASP A 244 -16.41 21.37 -25.25
CA ASP A 244 -16.42 22.19 -26.47
C ASP A 244 -17.79 22.15 -27.18
N GLU A 245 -18.42 20.98 -27.26
CA GLU A 245 -19.73 20.78 -27.89
C GLU A 245 -20.85 21.57 -27.17
N TYR A 246 -20.90 21.48 -25.85
CA TYR A 246 -21.94 22.12 -25.04
C TYR A 246 -21.57 23.55 -24.61
N GLY A 247 -20.34 23.99 -24.87
CA GLY A 247 -19.85 25.31 -24.44
C GLY A 247 -19.77 25.47 -22.92
N ILE A 248 -19.41 24.38 -22.24
CA ILE A 248 -19.29 24.32 -20.78
C ILE A 248 -18.05 25.11 -20.34
N ASN A 249 -18.18 25.95 -19.31
CA ASN A 249 -17.07 26.78 -18.83
C ASN A 249 -16.39 26.17 -17.60
N ILE A 250 -15.62 25.11 -17.82
CA ILE A 250 -14.81 24.44 -16.80
C ILE A 250 -13.39 24.15 -17.31
N GLU A 251 -12.46 23.93 -16.37
CA GLU A 251 -11.11 23.43 -16.60
C GLU A 251 -10.97 22.04 -15.97
N LEU A 252 -10.52 21.05 -16.73
CA LEU A 252 -10.21 19.72 -16.20
C LEU A 252 -8.85 19.74 -15.51
N VAL A 253 -8.77 19.26 -14.27
CA VAL A 253 -7.55 19.25 -13.45
C VAL A 253 -6.79 17.94 -13.64
N ASP A 254 -7.42 16.81 -13.30
CA ASP A 254 -6.87 15.45 -13.43
C ASP A 254 -8.01 14.42 -13.40
N ALA A 255 -7.74 13.18 -13.79
CA ALA A 255 -8.67 12.06 -13.78
C ALA A 255 -8.02 10.82 -13.16
N ALA A 256 -8.80 9.95 -12.52
CA ALA A 256 -8.31 8.68 -11.98
C ALA A 256 -9.31 7.55 -12.23
N VAL A 257 -8.83 6.41 -12.73
CA VAL A 257 -9.65 5.18 -12.75
C VAL A 257 -9.94 4.74 -11.32
N SER A 258 -11.20 4.51 -11.03
CA SER A 258 -11.72 4.22 -9.69
C SER A 258 -12.62 2.98 -9.71
N GLY A 259 -13.36 2.78 -8.62
CA GLY A 259 -14.32 1.69 -8.54
C GLY A 259 -13.69 0.31 -8.40
N SER A 260 -14.44 -0.73 -8.75
CA SER A 260 -14.01 -2.12 -8.51
C SER A 260 -12.79 -2.52 -9.36
N ARG A 261 -12.75 -2.09 -10.62
CA ARG A 261 -11.70 -2.44 -11.58
C ARG A 261 -10.33 -1.91 -11.19
N CYS A 262 -10.25 -0.77 -10.47
CA CYS A 262 -8.96 -0.21 -10.10
C CYS A 262 -8.20 -1.06 -9.07
N ARG A 263 -8.84 -2.05 -8.44
CA ARG A 263 -8.23 -2.97 -7.46
C ARG A 263 -8.40 -4.45 -7.80
N GLY A 264 -8.78 -4.78 -9.04
CA GLY A 264 -9.01 -6.17 -9.44
C GLY A 264 -10.21 -6.83 -8.74
N LEU A 265 -11.20 -6.03 -8.32
CA LEU A 265 -12.39 -6.46 -7.58
C LEU A 265 -13.65 -6.49 -8.46
N GLU A 266 -13.48 -6.44 -9.77
CA GLU A 266 -14.57 -6.40 -10.74
C GLU A 266 -15.20 -7.77 -11.01
N GLU A 267 -16.47 -7.73 -11.39
CA GLU A 267 -17.22 -8.87 -11.91
C GLU A 267 -17.36 -8.74 -13.43
N ALA A 268 -17.79 -9.81 -14.11
CA ALA A 268 -17.97 -9.81 -15.57
C ALA A 268 -18.90 -8.69 -16.09
N ALA A 269 -19.83 -8.21 -15.25
CA ALA A 269 -20.77 -7.15 -15.58
C ALA A 269 -20.38 -5.76 -15.04
N SER A 270 -19.22 -5.62 -14.38
CA SER A 270 -18.80 -4.34 -13.81
C SER A 270 -18.54 -3.30 -14.88
N ASP A 271 -19.02 -2.09 -14.62
CA ASP A 271 -18.67 -0.85 -15.30
C ASP A 271 -17.23 -0.40 -15.00
N LEU A 272 -16.80 0.64 -15.69
CA LEU A 272 -15.52 1.31 -15.48
C LEU A 272 -15.79 2.70 -14.89
N ASP A 273 -15.50 2.88 -13.60
CA ASP A 273 -15.65 4.17 -12.94
C ASP A 273 -14.41 5.06 -13.16
N VAL A 274 -14.60 6.30 -13.56
CA VAL A 274 -13.50 7.30 -13.66
C VAL A 274 -13.91 8.57 -12.95
N VAL A 275 -13.12 8.98 -11.97
CA VAL A 275 -13.34 10.22 -11.20
C VAL A 275 -12.53 11.34 -11.84
N VAL A 276 -13.13 12.50 -12.03
CA VAL A 276 -12.50 13.62 -12.74
C VAL A 276 -12.63 14.90 -11.92
N GLU A 277 -11.49 15.47 -11.54
CA GLU A 277 -11.46 16.77 -10.88
C GLU A 277 -11.55 17.90 -11.90
N TYR A 278 -12.39 18.89 -11.62
CA TYR A 278 -12.52 20.09 -12.45
C TYR A 278 -12.60 21.37 -11.62
N ARG A 279 -12.30 22.49 -12.28
CA ARG A 279 -12.49 23.85 -11.78
C ARG A 279 -13.55 24.56 -12.60
N GLY A 280 -14.53 25.14 -11.94
CA GLY A 280 -15.59 25.88 -12.60
C GLY A 280 -16.76 26.16 -11.66
N ARG A 281 -17.83 26.73 -12.20
CA ARG A 281 -19.06 27.05 -11.44
C ARG A 281 -20.20 26.08 -11.71
N GLU A 282 -20.02 25.18 -12.68
CA GLU A 282 -21.01 24.18 -13.04
C GLU A 282 -21.17 23.16 -11.92
N SER A 283 -22.40 22.64 -11.74
CA SER A 283 -22.68 21.67 -10.69
C SER A 283 -22.18 20.28 -11.09
N GLU A 284 -21.65 19.53 -10.11
CA GLU A 284 -21.19 18.14 -10.33
C GLU A 284 -22.32 17.27 -10.90
N ASP A 285 -23.56 17.47 -10.45
CA ASP A 285 -24.72 16.69 -10.89
C ASP A 285 -25.07 16.97 -12.36
N ASP A 286 -25.00 18.24 -12.79
CA ASP A 286 -25.26 18.61 -14.19
C ASP A 286 -24.16 18.07 -15.10
N LEU A 287 -22.90 18.13 -14.68
CA LEU A 287 -21.78 17.56 -15.42
C LEU A 287 -21.84 16.03 -15.47
N PHE A 288 -22.24 15.38 -14.38
CA PHE A 288 -22.43 13.92 -14.36
C PHE A 288 -23.45 13.51 -15.42
N ASN A 289 -24.59 14.21 -15.50
CA ASN A 289 -25.61 13.93 -16.51
C ASN A 289 -25.08 14.19 -17.92
N ALA A 290 -24.38 15.31 -18.15
CA ALA A 290 -23.85 15.68 -19.47
C ALA A 290 -22.76 14.71 -19.96
N PHE A 291 -21.85 14.28 -19.07
CA PHE A 291 -20.74 13.40 -19.43
C PHE A 291 -21.17 11.95 -19.65
N ASN A 292 -22.27 11.51 -19.03
CA ASN A 292 -22.76 10.13 -19.16
C ASN A 292 -23.93 9.99 -20.16
N GLU A 293 -24.36 11.07 -20.83
CA GLU A 293 -25.53 11.07 -21.74
C GLU A 293 -25.41 10.08 -22.90
N ASP A 294 -24.24 10.03 -23.54
CA ASP A 294 -24.01 9.23 -24.76
C ASP A 294 -23.68 7.75 -24.48
N GLY A 295 -23.55 7.36 -23.21
CA GLY A 295 -23.13 6.02 -22.83
C GLY A 295 -21.73 5.68 -23.35
N PHE A 296 -20.74 6.51 -23.00
CA PHE A 296 -19.35 6.32 -23.41
C PHE A 296 -18.84 4.92 -23.01
N THR A 297 -18.20 4.23 -23.95
CA THR A 297 -17.68 2.89 -23.71
C THR A 297 -16.23 2.75 -24.17
N ILE A 298 -15.43 2.02 -23.40
CA ILE A 298 -14.07 1.63 -23.75
C ILE A 298 -14.02 0.11 -23.84
N GLY A 299 -13.59 -0.43 -24.99
CA GLY A 299 -13.54 -1.89 -25.21
C GLY A 299 -14.88 -2.61 -25.00
N GLY A 300 -16.01 -1.93 -25.18
CA GLY A 300 -17.34 -2.48 -24.92
C GLY A 300 -17.81 -2.42 -23.46
N VAL A 301 -16.97 -1.93 -22.54
CA VAL A 301 -17.33 -1.67 -21.14
C VAL A 301 -17.85 -0.24 -21.01
N LYS A 302 -18.99 -0.07 -20.32
CA LYS A 302 -19.57 1.24 -20.02
C LYS A 302 -18.67 2.00 -19.05
N VAL A 303 -18.39 3.27 -19.35
CA VAL A 303 -17.59 4.16 -18.51
C VAL A 303 -18.53 5.10 -17.76
N ASP A 304 -18.45 5.07 -16.43
CA ASP A 304 -19.21 5.95 -15.54
C ASP A 304 -18.27 7.06 -15.03
N ILE A 305 -18.54 8.28 -15.49
CA ILE A 305 -17.69 9.44 -15.22
C ILE A 305 -18.24 10.23 -14.04
N ASN A 306 -17.45 10.36 -12.99
CA ASN A 306 -17.80 11.02 -11.73
C ASN A 306 -17.03 12.35 -11.58
N PRO A 307 -17.60 13.49 -12.01
CA PRO A 307 -16.94 14.78 -11.87
C PRO A 307 -16.99 15.29 -10.42
N ILE A 308 -15.87 15.82 -9.92
CA ILE A 308 -15.72 16.33 -8.55
C ILE A 308 -15.09 17.72 -8.52
N THR A 309 -15.40 18.49 -7.48
CA THR A 309 -14.86 19.82 -7.23
C THR A 309 -14.35 19.99 -5.81
N GLU A 310 -13.30 20.79 -5.65
CA GLU A 310 -12.76 21.20 -4.34
C GLU A 310 -13.85 21.79 -3.41
N GLY A 311 -14.83 22.50 -3.98
CA GLY A 311 -15.89 23.16 -3.20
C GLY A 311 -17.01 22.26 -2.66
N LYS A 312 -17.16 21.03 -3.18
CA LYS A 312 -18.25 20.11 -2.79
C LYS A 312 -17.73 18.73 -2.37
N THR A 313 -17.07 18.02 -3.27
CA THR A 313 -16.58 16.65 -3.01
C THR A 313 -15.12 16.61 -2.54
N GLY A 314 -14.36 17.68 -2.77
CA GLY A 314 -12.93 17.78 -2.49
C GLY A 314 -12.07 17.56 -3.73
N THR A 315 -10.75 17.72 -3.58
CA THR A 315 -9.79 17.38 -4.64
C THR A 315 -9.66 15.86 -4.79
N LEU A 316 -9.03 15.38 -5.87
CA LEU A 316 -8.71 13.94 -5.98
C LEU A 316 -7.85 13.45 -4.80
N GLY A 317 -6.94 14.29 -4.30
CA GLY A 317 -6.10 13.95 -3.15
C GLY A 317 -6.89 13.77 -1.85
N GLU A 318 -8.03 14.45 -1.71
CA GLU A 318 -8.94 14.30 -0.57
C GLU A 318 -9.94 13.14 -0.77
N TYR A 319 -10.39 12.92 -2.01
CA TYR A 319 -11.43 11.94 -2.34
C TYR A 319 -10.91 10.48 -2.41
N LEU A 320 -9.79 10.25 -3.11
CA LEU A 320 -9.27 8.90 -3.38
C LEU A 320 -8.90 8.09 -2.12
N PRO A 321 -8.40 8.68 -1.02
CA PRO A 321 -8.22 7.95 0.24
C PRO A 321 -9.51 7.32 0.78
N GLY A 322 -10.66 7.98 0.60
CA GLY A 322 -11.97 7.43 0.96
C GLY A 322 -12.36 6.25 0.08
N VAL A 323 -12.08 6.33 -1.22
CA VAL A 323 -12.27 5.21 -2.17
C VAL A 323 -11.41 4.02 -1.78
N GLU A 324 -10.14 4.24 -1.43
CA GLU A 324 -9.23 3.18 -1.01
C GLU A 324 -9.75 2.44 0.22
N ALA A 325 -10.23 3.17 1.23
CA ALA A 325 -10.81 2.59 2.43
C ALA A 325 -12.05 1.73 2.12
N TYR A 326 -12.94 2.23 1.26
CA TYR A 326 -14.12 1.49 0.82
C TYR A 326 -13.77 0.20 0.06
N LEU A 327 -12.80 0.26 -0.85
CA LEU A 327 -12.37 -0.92 -1.61
C LEU A 327 -11.67 -1.95 -0.73
N ALA A 328 -10.90 -1.50 0.26
CA ALA A 328 -10.29 -2.38 1.25
C ALA A 328 -11.36 -3.11 2.09
N GLU A 329 -12.39 -2.41 2.55
CA GLU A 329 -13.53 -3.00 3.25
C GLU A 329 -14.28 -4.01 2.37
N LYS A 330 -14.56 -3.64 1.10
CA LYS A 330 -15.19 -4.53 0.13
C LYS A 330 -14.37 -5.81 -0.08
N ARG A 331 -13.04 -5.70 -0.20
CA ARG A 331 -12.14 -6.85 -0.35
C ARG A 331 -12.17 -7.75 0.88
N ALA A 332 -12.11 -7.17 2.08
CA ALA A 332 -12.21 -7.93 3.32
C ALA A 332 -13.54 -8.69 3.42
N ALA A 333 -14.66 -8.04 3.09
CA ALA A 333 -15.97 -8.68 3.08
C ALA A 333 -16.08 -9.81 2.03
N LEU A 334 -15.44 -9.68 0.88
CA LEU A 334 -15.36 -10.76 -0.12
C LEU A 334 -14.53 -11.94 0.38
N GLN A 335 -13.43 -11.68 1.08
CA GLN A 335 -12.60 -12.72 1.69
C GLN A 335 -13.32 -13.42 2.84
N GLU A 336 -14.05 -12.68 3.67
CA GLU A 336 -14.89 -13.24 4.74
C GLU A 336 -15.99 -14.11 4.14
N LYS A 337 -16.70 -13.64 3.10
CA LYS A 337 -17.69 -14.47 2.39
C LYS A 337 -17.09 -15.69 1.72
N ALA A 338 -15.90 -15.60 1.14
CA ALA A 338 -15.21 -16.74 0.56
C ALA A 338 -14.78 -17.75 1.64
N ALA A 339 -14.34 -17.26 2.81
CA ALA A 339 -14.02 -18.10 3.96
C ALA A 339 -15.28 -18.74 4.58
N GLU A 340 -16.39 -18.00 4.68
CA GLU A 340 -17.70 -18.51 5.11
C GLU A 340 -18.25 -19.54 4.13
N GLN A 341 -18.10 -19.33 2.81
CA GLN A 341 -18.47 -20.32 1.78
C GLN A 341 -17.57 -21.56 1.83
N ALA A 342 -16.27 -21.39 2.09
CA ALA A 342 -15.36 -22.51 2.35
C ALA A 342 -15.66 -23.21 3.70
N GLN A 343 -16.39 -22.56 4.61
CA GLN A 343 -16.84 -23.12 5.88
C GLN A 343 -18.28 -23.68 5.82
N GLU A 344 -19.09 -23.25 4.85
CA GLU A 344 -20.40 -23.81 4.48
C GLU A 344 -20.29 -25.07 3.60
N GLU A 345 -19.10 -25.37 3.05
CA GLU A 345 -18.73 -26.76 2.76
C GLU A 345 -18.68 -27.53 4.08
N LYS A 346 -19.85 -28.03 4.51
CA LYS A 346 -20.04 -28.83 5.73
C LYS A 346 -18.88 -29.82 5.86
N GLN A 347 -18.20 -29.80 7.00
CA GLN A 347 -17.00 -30.61 7.23
C GLN A 347 -17.30 -32.09 6.96
N THR A 348 -16.76 -32.63 5.87
CA THR A 348 -16.89 -34.06 5.57
C THR A 348 -15.90 -34.85 6.42
N VAL A 349 -16.41 -35.82 7.17
CA VAL A 349 -15.63 -36.74 7.99
C VAL A 349 -15.51 -38.07 7.26
N VAL A 350 -14.28 -38.44 6.89
CA VAL A 350 -13.96 -39.74 6.31
C VAL A 350 -13.64 -40.72 7.44
N THR A 351 -14.34 -41.85 7.48
CA THR A 351 -14.12 -42.96 8.42
C THR A 351 -14.10 -44.29 7.68
N LEU A 352 -13.63 -45.35 8.35
CA LEU A 352 -13.62 -46.71 7.86
C LEU A 352 -14.71 -47.55 8.53
N THR A 353 -15.17 -48.57 7.81
CA THR A 353 -16.07 -49.60 8.31
C THR A 353 -15.43 -50.97 8.15
N VAL A 354 -15.75 -51.90 9.04
CA VAL A 354 -15.28 -53.29 8.96
C VAL A 354 -16.45 -54.22 9.22
N ALA A 355 -16.72 -55.12 8.27
CA ALA A 355 -17.83 -56.04 8.35
C ALA A 355 -17.36 -57.50 8.23
N GLU A 356 -18.03 -58.40 8.94
CA GLU A 356 -17.88 -59.85 8.79
C GLU A 356 -18.47 -60.34 7.44
N CYS A 357 -19.46 -59.62 6.91
CA CYS A 357 -20.07 -59.88 5.61
C CYS A 357 -20.26 -58.58 4.83
N GLY A 358 -19.48 -58.37 3.77
CA GLY A 358 -19.60 -57.21 2.89
C GLY A 358 -20.87 -57.18 2.04
N GLU A 359 -21.46 -58.35 1.75
CA GLU A 359 -22.75 -58.41 1.02
C GLU A 359 -23.92 -57.94 1.89
N PHE A 360 -23.86 -58.20 3.20
CA PHE A 360 -24.89 -57.83 4.16
C PHE A 360 -24.23 -57.42 5.47
N HIS A 361 -23.88 -56.14 5.63
CA HIS A 361 -23.15 -55.64 6.80
C HIS A 361 -23.83 -55.94 8.15
N ASN A 362 -25.16 -56.12 8.15
CA ASN A 362 -25.94 -56.50 9.34
C ASN A 362 -25.83 -57.99 9.73
N PHE A 363 -25.15 -58.82 8.94
CA PHE A 363 -24.96 -60.25 9.21
C PHE A 363 -23.57 -60.51 9.78
N GLY A 364 -23.50 -60.61 11.11
CA GLY A 364 -22.27 -60.91 11.86
C GLY A 364 -21.77 -59.69 12.62
N GLU A 365 -20.45 -59.61 12.79
CA GLU A 365 -19.76 -58.50 13.43
C GLU A 365 -19.61 -57.30 12.47
N TYR A 366 -19.96 -56.09 12.93
CA TYR A 366 -19.89 -54.85 12.14
C TYR A 366 -19.34 -53.72 13.03
N HIS A 367 -18.38 -52.97 12.49
CA HIS A 367 -17.74 -51.83 13.14
C HIS A 367 -17.76 -50.64 12.19
N GLU A 368 -18.09 -49.47 12.71
CA GLU A 368 -18.22 -48.21 11.97
C GLU A 368 -17.52 -47.07 12.72
N ASN A 369 -17.36 -45.92 12.06
CA ASN A 369 -16.71 -44.73 12.61
C ASN A 369 -15.24 -44.96 13.04
N ILE A 370 -14.52 -45.83 12.32
CA ILE A 370 -13.11 -46.09 12.60
C ILE A 370 -12.27 -44.99 11.96
N ALA A 371 -11.50 -44.25 12.76
CA ALA A 371 -10.75 -43.09 12.27
C ALA A 371 -9.44 -43.46 11.54
N GLY A 372 -8.84 -44.61 11.88
CA GLY A 372 -7.50 -44.99 11.42
C GLY A 372 -7.43 -46.32 10.68
N VAL A 373 -6.60 -46.36 9.64
CA VAL A 373 -6.38 -47.54 8.79
C VAL A 373 -5.87 -48.75 9.59
N GLU A 374 -4.92 -48.57 10.50
CA GLU A 374 -4.38 -49.67 11.31
C GLU A 374 -5.41 -50.30 12.23
N GLU A 375 -6.31 -49.49 12.78
CA GLU A 375 -7.39 -49.99 13.63
C GLU A 375 -8.36 -50.84 12.81
N ALA A 376 -8.75 -50.36 11.63
CA ALA A 376 -9.61 -51.10 10.72
C ALA A 376 -8.97 -52.43 10.30
N ILE A 377 -7.68 -52.43 9.93
CA ILE A 377 -6.94 -53.64 9.57
C ILE A 377 -6.84 -54.61 10.77
N ALA A 378 -6.63 -54.08 11.99
CA ALA A 378 -6.57 -54.91 13.19
C ALA A 378 -7.91 -55.57 13.52
N ILE A 379 -9.03 -54.88 13.32
CA ILE A 379 -10.38 -55.43 13.48
C ILE A 379 -10.64 -56.48 12.40
N PHE A 380 -10.35 -56.16 11.13
CA PHE A 380 -10.52 -57.06 9.99
C PHE A 380 -9.78 -58.39 10.18
N ASN A 381 -8.52 -58.33 10.62
CA ASN A 381 -7.70 -59.53 10.86
C ASN A 381 -8.14 -60.36 12.09
N ARG A 382 -8.95 -59.80 13.00
CA ARG A 382 -9.50 -60.54 14.16
C ARG A 382 -10.72 -61.38 13.80
N ILE A 383 -11.37 -61.09 12.68
CA ILE A 383 -12.54 -61.83 12.23
C ILE A 383 -12.11 -63.25 11.85
N PRO A 384 -12.58 -64.30 12.56
CA PRO A 384 -12.12 -65.66 12.31
C PRO A 384 -12.60 -66.15 10.94
N PRO A 385 -11.72 -66.71 10.09
CA PRO A 385 -12.11 -67.21 8.76
C PRO A 385 -13.08 -68.41 8.82
N GLU A 386 -13.26 -69.00 10.01
CA GLU A 386 -14.17 -70.12 10.28
C GLU A 386 -15.63 -69.69 10.47
N ARG A 387 -15.90 -68.40 10.69
CA ARG A 387 -17.26 -67.86 10.79
C ARG A 387 -17.84 -67.69 9.39
N MET A 388 -18.70 -68.63 8.97
CA MET A 388 -19.22 -68.72 7.60
C MET A 388 -20.36 -67.72 7.27
N ASN A 389 -20.42 -66.55 7.90
CA ASN A 389 -21.53 -65.62 7.69
C ASN A 389 -21.38 -64.76 6.42
N GLY A 390 -20.18 -64.66 5.85
CA GLY A 390 -19.93 -63.89 4.63
C GLY A 390 -18.45 -63.72 4.30
N ILE A 391 -18.18 -62.89 3.29
CA ILE A 391 -16.83 -62.44 2.96
C ILE A 391 -16.57 -61.18 3.79
N PRO A 392 -15.53 -61.14 4.65
CA PRO A 392 -15.26 -59.96 5.46
C PRO A 392 -14.82 -58.81 4.56
N SER A 393 -15.14 -57.57 4.95
CA SER A 393 -14.80 -56.38 4.18
C SER A 393 -14.30 -55.22 5.03
N ILE A 394 -13.53 -54.33 4.40
CA ILE A 394 -13.21 -53.00 4.90
C ILE A 394 -13.79 -51.99 3.91
N GLY A 395 -14.63 -51.09 4.40
CA GLY A 395 -15.24 -50.03 3.61
C GLY A 395 -14.81 -48.64 4.05
N ILE A 396 -15.10 -47.67 3.21
CA ILE A 396 -14.96 -46.24 3.48
C ILE A 396 -16.35 -45.63 3.65
N ASN A 397 -16.48 -44.70 4.58
CA ASN A 397 -17.70 -43.93 4.82
C ASN A 397 -17.36 -42.44 4.83
N ILE A 398 -18.10 -41.65 4.06
CA ILE A 398 -18.01 -40.19 4.03
C ILE A 398 -19.29 -39.63 4.63
N HIS A 399 -19.16 -39.04 5.81
CA HIS A 399 -20.24 -38.39 6.53
C HIS A 399 -20.12 -36.87 6.38
N THR A 400 -21.25 -36.20 6.14
CA THR A 400 -21.29 -34.73 6.12
C THR A 400 -21.82 -34.23 7.46
N GLU A 401 -21.07 -33.40 8.19
CA GLU A 401 -21.51 -32.97 9.52
C GLU A 401 -22.89 -32.29 9.48
N GLY A 402 -23.79 -32.74 10.36
CA GLY A 402 -25.16 -32.23 10.45
C GLY A 402 -26.15 -32.85 9.47
N THR A 403 -25.76 -33.87 8.69
CA THR A 403 -26.69 -34.73 7.95
C THR A 403 -26.98 -36.02 8.72
N GLU A 404 -28.05 -36.72 8.36
CA GLU A 404 -28.37 -38.03 8.93
C GLU A 404 -27.52 -39.12 8.25
N SER A 405 -27.26 -40.24 8.94
CA SER A 405 -26.34 -41.28 8.46
C SER A 405 -26.79 -42.03 7.19
N TYR A 406 -28.05 -41.89 6.78
CA TYR A 406 -28.51 -42.44 5.50
C TYR A 406 -28.10 -41.58 4.29
N GLU A 407 -27.62 -40.36 4.52
CA GLU A 407 -27.06 -39.46 3.49
C GLU A 407 -25.56 -39.71 3.27
N ASP A 408 -24.96 -40.55 4.12
CA ASP A 408 -23.55 -40.90 4.00
C ASP A 408 -23.30 -41.73 2.75
N THR A 409 -22.13 -41.53 2.17
CA THR A 409 -21.64 -42.40 1.10
C THR A 409 -20.72 -43.46 1.70
N GLN A 410 -21.20 -44.70 1.72
CA GLN A 410 -20.43 -45.86 2.17
C GLN A 410 -20.17 -46.84 1.02
N MET A 411 -18.93 -47.33 0.90
CA MET A 411 -18.57 -48.38 -0.04
C MET A 411 -17.50 -49.31 0.49
N ASP A 412 -17.65 -50.61 0.24
CA ASP A 412 -16.62 -51.61 0.54
C ASP A 412 -15.47 -51.50 -0.47
N ILE A 413 -14.25 -51.31 0.04
CA ILE A 413 -13.03 -51.17 -0.77
C ILE A 413 -12.30 -52.49 -0.85
N VAL A 414 -12.17 -53.19 0.29
CA VAL A 414 -11.52 -54.49 0.39
C VAL A 414 -12.57 -55.52 0.73
N SER A 415 -12.71 -56.55 -0.10
CA SER A 415 -13.56 -57.71 0.16
C SER A 415 -12.71 -58.98 0.18
N GLY A 416 -12.57 -59.58 1.36
CA GLY A 416 -11.75 -60.76 1.58
C GLY A 416 -10.27 -60.48 1.30
N ARG A 417 -9.79 -60.88 0.13
CA ARG A 417 -8.40 -60.69 -0.30
C ARG A 417 -8.26 -59.85 -1.56
N VAL A 418 -9.33 -59.16 -1.96
CA VAL A 418 -9.36 -58.34 -3.18
C VAL A 418 -9.73 -56.91 -2.80
N ALA A 419 -8.92 -55.94 -3.21
CA ALA A 419 -9.31 -54.54 -3.31
C ALA A 419 -9.72 -54.25 -4.75
N ASP A 420 -10.97 -53.87 -4.96
CA ASP A 420 -11.48 -53.49 -6.28
C ASP A 420 -11.63 -51.97 -6.34
N LEU A 421 -10.76 -51.32 -7.12
CA LEU A 421 -10.73 -49.87 -7.28
C LEU A 421 -11.39 -49.44 -8.59
N GLU A 422 -11.70 -50.37 -9.51
CA GLU A 422 -12.37 -50.03 -10.78
C GLU A 422 -13.81 -49.56 -10.54
N ILE A 423 -14.44 -50.08 -9.49
CA ILE A 423 -15.78 -49.65 -9.08
C ILE A 423 -15.84 -48.18 -8.63
N LEU A 424 -14.70 -47.58 -8.24
CA LEU A 424 -14.64 -46.17 -7.82
C LEU A 424 -14.96 -45.20 -8.96
N ASP A 425 -14.76 -45.58 -10.23
CA ASP A 425 -15.18 -44.76 -11.39
C ASP A 425 -16.69 -44.47 -11.41
N TYR A 426 -17.49 -45.22 -10.65
CA TYR A 426 -18.94 -45.06 -10.57
C TYR A 426 -19.40 -44.35 -9.29
N VAL A 427 -18.49 -43.95 -8.39
CA VAL A 427 -18.81 -43.35 -7.09
C VAL A 427 -18.03 -42.03 -6.90
N PRO A 428 -18.43 -40.96 -7.61
CA PRO A 428 -17.74 -39.67 -7.57
C PRO A 428 -17.71 -39.06 -6.16
N ASP A 429 -18.74 -39.29 -5.35
CA ASP A 429 -18.80 -38.82 -3.96
C ASP A 429 -17.59 -39.28 -3.12
N ILE A 430 -17.00 -40.44 -3.46
CA ILE A 430 -15.75 -40.93 -2.86
C ILE A 430 -14.53 -40.38 -3.59
N THR A 431 -14.53 -40.42 -4.92
CA THR A 431 -13.32 -40.12 -5.69
C THR A 431 -13.02 -38.64 -5.85
N ASP A 432 -14.00 -37.77 -5.62
CA ASP A 432 -13.84 -36.32 -5.63
C ASP A 432 -13.37 -35.81 -4.26
N ASN A 433 -13.37 -36.65 -3.23
CA ASN A 433 -12.87 -36.33 -1.90
C ASN A 433 -11.38 -36.75 -1.75
N PRO A 434 -10.42 -35.80 -1.67
CA PRO A 434 -9.00 -36.13 -1.62
C PRO A 434 -8.62 -36.98 -0.40
N LYS A 435 -9.25 -36.70 0.75
CA LYS A 435 -9.00 -37.42 2.01
C LYS A 435 -9.49 -38.87 1.92
N ALA A 436 -10.59 -39.11 1.21
CA ALA A 436 -11.09 -40.46 1.00
C ALA A 436 -10.11 -41.28 0.14
N VAL A 437 -9.64 -40.71 -0.96
CA VAL A 437 -8.63 -41.34 -1.83
C VAL A 437 -7.30 -41.59 -1.10
N GLU A 438 -6.88 -40.67 -0.22
CA GLU A 438 -5.69 -40.84 0.62
C GLU A 438 -5.85 -42.01 1.61
N VAL A 439 -6.98 -42.11 2.30
CA VAL A 439 -7.29 -43.23 3.22
C VAL A 439 -7.33 -44.57 2.48
N ILE A 440 -7.90 -44.61 1.27
CA ILE A 440 -7.91 -45.82 0.42
C ILE A 440 -6.48 -46.19 0.01
N ALA A 441 -5.67 -45.23 -0.41
CA ALA A 441 -4.27 -45.46 -0.79
C ALA A 441 -3.45 -46.01 0.39
N GLU A 442 -3.61 -45.41 1.58
CA GLU A 442 -2.97 -45.86 2.82
C GLU A 442 -3.41 -47.27 3.23
N LEU A 443 -4.70 -47.59 3.07
CA LEU A 443 -5.25 -48.92 3.31
C LEU A 443 -4.62 -49.98 2.41
N ILE A 444 -4.48 -49.68 1.11
CA ILE A 444 -3.85 -50.59 0.14
C ILE A 444 -2.37 -50.79 0.47
N ASP A 445 -1.63 -49.72 0.77
CA ASP A 445 -0.19 -49.80 1.08
C ASP A 445 0.08 -50.66 2.33
N LYS A 446 -0.78 -50.57 3.35
CA LYS A 446 -0.65 -51.36 4.59
C LYS A 446 -1.15 -52.80 4.46
N LEU A 447 -2.02 -53.10 3.49
CA LEU A 447 -2.49 -54.46 3.20
C LEU A 447 -1.61 -55.12 2.13
N LEU A 448 -0.44 -55.61 2.53
CA LEU A 448 0.55 -56.19 1.60
C LEU A 448 0.19 -57.58 1.04
N ASP A 449 -0.89 -58.23 1.50
CA ASP A 449 -1.27 -59.61 1.14
C ASP A 449 -2.65 -59.69 0.45
N ILE A 450 -3.03 -58.66 -0.32
CA ILE A 450 -4.28 -58.60 -1.10
C ILE A 450 -4.00 -58.39 -2.59
N GLU A 451 -4.92 -58.87 -3.43
CA GLU A 451 -4.98 -58.58 -4.87
C GLU A 451 -5.62 -57.20 -5.06
N VAL A 452 -4.97 -56.30 -5.80
CA VAL A 452 -5.50 -54.96 -6.11
C VAL A 452 -5.89 -54.91 -7.59
N ARG A 453 -7.13 -54.53 -7.87
CA ARG A 453 -7.65 -54.31 -9.23
C ARG A 453 -7.94 -52.83 -9.43
N GLY A 454 -7.60 -52.28 -10.59
CA GLY A 454 -7.69 -50.83 -10.85
C GLY A 454 -6.55 -50.02 -10.21
N SER A 455 -6.69 -48.70 -10.23
CA SER A 455 -5.68 -47.75 -9.72
C SER A 455 -6.30 -46.42 -9.30
N LEU A 456 -5.72 -45.78 -8.29
CA LEU A 456 -6.11 -44.44 -7.83
C LEU A 456 -5.38 -43.29 -8.56
N GLU A 457 -4.42 -43.61 -9.43
CA GLU A 457 -3.50 -42.63 -10.05
C GLU A 457 -4.21 -41.48 -10.73
N LYS A 458 -5.33 -41.76 -11.40
CA LYS A 458 -6.15 -40.75 -12.09
C LYS A 458 -6.55 -39.62 -11.15
N TRP A 459 -7.07 -39.94 -9.97
CA TRP A 459 -7.54 -38.96 -9.00
C TRP A 459 -6.38 -38.33 -8.23
N GLN A 460 -5.39 -39.14 -7.84
CA GLN A 460 -4.19 -38.64 -7.15
C GLN A 460 -3.42 -37.61 -7.99
N ALA A 461 -3.26 -37.85 -9.30
CA ALA A 461 -2.63 -36.89 -10.20
C ALA A 461 -3.46 -35.62 -10.38
N ALA A 462 -4.79 -35.74 -10.43
CA ALA A 462 -5.69 -34.59 -10.56
C ALA A 462 -5.66 -33.69 -9.32
N PHE A 463 -5.67 -34.27 -8.11
CA PHE A 463 -5.54 -33.51 -6.87
C PHE A 463 -4.20 -32.80 -6.77
N LEU A 464 -3.11 -33.52 -7.09
CA LEU A 464 -1.77 -32.94 -7.06
C LEU A 464 -1.63 -31.80 -8.09
N ALA A 465 -2.21 -31.96 -9.28
CA ALA A 465 -2.26 -30.90 -10.29
C ALA A 465 -3.02 -29.66 -9.80
N ALA A 466 -4.20 -29.85 -9.22
CA ALA A 466 -5.01 -28.77 -8.69
C ALA A 466 -4.32 -28.03 -7.52
N GLU A 467 -3.66 -28.75 -6.60
CA GLU A 467 -2.91 -28.12 -5.52
C GLU A 467 -1.68 -27.34 -6.02
N ILE A 468 -0.94 -27.86 -7.00
CA ILE A 468 0.20 -27.15 -7.60
C ILE A 468 -0.26 -25.91 -8.38
N ASP A 469 -1.34 -26.02 -9.13
CA ASP A 469 -1.95 -24.90 -9.85
C ASP A 469 -2.41 -23.80 -8.89
N GLN A 470 -3.13 -24.18 -7.82
CA GLN A 470 -3.57 -23.23 -6.79
C GLN A 470 -2.39 -22.54 -6.09
N LEU A 471 -1.31 -23.29 -5.81
CA LEU A 471 -0.09 -22.69 -5.27
C LEU A 471 0.52 -21.68 -6.24
N SER A 472 0.53 -21.98 -7.54
CA SER A 472 1.00 -21.06 -8.58
C SER A 472 0.15 -19.79 -8.65
N TYR A 473 -1.17 -19.90 -8.56
CA TYR A 473 -2.08 -18.75 -8.54
C TYR A 473 -1.85 -17.87 -7.32
N ASN A 474 -1.68 -18.48 -6.14
CA ASN A 474 -1.47 -17.77 -4.88
C ASN A 474 -0.10 -17.09 -4.81
N TYR A 475 0.93 -17.67 -5.44
CA TYR A 475 2.29 -17.15 -5.38
C TYR A 475 2.47 -15.88 -6.21
N ASP A 476 1.95 -15.87 -7.44
CA ASP A 476 1.99 -14.69 -8.31
C ASP A 476 0.73 -14.64 -9.18
N THR A 477 -0.33 -14.06 -8.63
CA THR A 477 -1.63 -13.96 -9.29
C THR A 477 -1.55 -13.15 -10.58
N VAL A 478 -0.71 -12.11 -10.64
CA VAL A 478 -0.56 -11.25 -11.83
C VAL A 478 0.07 -12.04 -12.97
N GLN A 479 1.20 -12.70 -12.71
CA GLN A 479 1.85 -13.53 -13.72
C GLN A 479 0.98 -14.72 -14.13
N TYR A 480 0.27 -15.33 -13.18
CA TYR A 480 -0.64 -16.43 -13.46
C TYR A 480 -1.75 -16.00 -14.42
N ASN A 481 -2.45 -14.89 -14.15
CA ASN A 481 -3.55 -14.41 -15.00
C ASN A 481 -3.08 -13.98 -16.40
N GLN A 482 -1.81 -13.55 -16.55
CA GLN A 482 -1.23 -13.25 -17.86
C GLN A 482 -0.88 -14.49 -18.68
N THR A 483 -0.71 -15.64 -18.02
CA THR A 483 -0.18 -16.85 -18.66
C THR A 483 -1.18 -17.99 -18.74
N VAL A 484 -2.23 -17.97 -17.91
CA VAL A 484 -3.28 -18.98 -17.83
C VAL A 484 -4.62 -18.32 -18.16
N GLU A 485 -5.12 -18.58 -19.38
CA GLU A 485 -6.42 -18.10 -19.84
C GLU A 485 -7.58 -19.01 -19.38
N ASP A 486 -7.32 -20.33 -19.31
CA ASP A 486 -8.29 -21.35 -18.91
C ASP A 486 -7.66 -22.25 -17.84
N ARG A 487 -8.19 -22.10 -16.63
CA ARG A 487 -7.71 -22.82 -15.44
C ARG A 487 -8.04 -24.31 -15.48
N GLU A 488 -9.22 -24.68 -15.98
CA GLU A 488 -9.61 -26.10 -16.07
C GLU A 488 -8.70 -26.83 -17.07
N ALA A 489 -8.44 -26.22 -18.23
CA ALA A 489 -7.51 -26.75 -19.21
C ALA A 489 -6.08 -26.84 -18.66
N GLN A 490 -5.63 -25.85 -17.89
CA GLN A 490 -4.33 -25.85 -17.24
C GLN A 490 -4.17 -27.01 -16.26
N ILE A 491 -5.15 -27.22 -15.37
CA ILE A 491 -5.14 -28.32 -14.40
C ILE A 491 -5.16 -29.68 -15.13
N ALA A 492 -5.96 -29.81 -16.19
CA ALA A 492 -5.99 -31.03 -17.00
C ALA A 492 -4.63 -31.33 -17.64
N ASN A 493 -3.94 -30.32 -18.19
CA ASN A 493 -2.60 -30.46 -18.76
C ASN A 493 -1.57 -30.88 -17.71
N ILE A 494 -1.58 -30.24 -16.53
CA ILE A 494 -0.67 -30.60 -15.42
C ILE A 494 -0.95 -32.04 -14.97
N THR A 495 -2.23 -32.44 -14.89
CA THR A 495 -2.64 -33.80 -14.54
C THR A 495 -2.06 -34.81 -15.53
N GLU A 496 -2.16 -34.56 -16.83
CA GLU A 496 -1.56 -35.42 -17.85
C GLU A 496 -0.03 -35.47 -17.75
N ASP A 497 0.63 -34.35 -17.46
CA ASP A 497 2.08 -34.31 -17.29
C ASP A 497 2.54 -35.10 -16.06
N ILE A 498 1.82 -35.03 -14.94
CA ILE A 498 2.08 -35.84 -13.75
C ILE A 498 1.96 -37.33 -14.08
N ARG A 499 0.86 -37.73 -14.74
CA ARG A 499 0.63 -39.13 -15.14
C ARG A 499 1.69 -39.65 -16.10
N ASN A 500 2.17 -38.81 -17.00
CA ASN A 500 3.21 -39.16 -17.97
C ASN A 500 4.64 -39.06 -17.40
N GLY A 501 4.81 -38.59 -16.16
CA GLY A 501 6.12 -38.37 -15.54
C GLY A 501 6.88 -37.17 -16.10
N ASN A 502 6.21 -36.25 -16.80
CA ASN A 502 6.76 -35.01 -17.33
C ASN A 502 6.87 -33.91 -16.26
N THR A 503 7.25 -34.26 -15.03
CA THR A 503 7.14 -33.38 -13.86
C THR A 503 8.35 -32.47 -13.66
N GLY A 504 9.34 -32.51 -14.56
CA GLY A 504 10.60 -31.76 -14.41
C GLY A 504 10.40 -30.25 -14.22
N TYR A 505 9.45 -29.66 -14.94
CA TYR A 505 9.17 -28.24 -14.80
C TYR A 505 8.41 -27.89 -13.51
N LEU A 506 7.56 -28.78 -13.02
CA LEU A 506 6.86 -28.64 -11.74
C LEU A 506 7.87 -28.74 -10.59
N ASN A 507 8.82 -29.67 -10.69
CA ASN A 507 9.93 -29.78 -9.74
C ASN A 507 10.78 -28.50 -9.74
N ASP A 508 11.13 -27.98 -10.91
CA ASP A 508 11.91 -26.74 -11.03
C ASP A 508 11.14 -25.55 -10.41
N PHE A 509 9.83 -25.46 -10.68
CA PHE A 509 8.95 -24.43 -10.12
C PHE A 509 8.89 -24.50 -8.58
N LEU A 510 8.57 -25.66 -8.02
CA LEU A 510 8.46 -25.85 -6.56
C LEU A 510 9.80 -25.59 -5.86
N ASN A 511 10.92 -26.05 -6.42
CA ASN A 511 12.25 -25.77 -5.86
C ASN A 511 12.64 -24.28 -5.92
N ALA A 512 12.30 -23.60 -7.02
CA ALA A 512 12.51 -22.16 -7.15
C ALA A 512 11.68 -21.40 -6.11
N LEU A 513 10.42 -21.76 -5.96
CA LEU A 513 9.48 -21.13 -5.02
C LEU A 513 9.88 -21.36 -3.55
N ILE A 514 10.37 -22.56 -3.19
CA ILE A 514 10.99 -22.82 -1.88
C ILE A 514 12.19 -21.88 -1.66
N SER A 515 13.06 -21.72 -2.67
CA SER A 515 14.28 -20.91 -2.55
C SER A 515 13.98 -19.41 -2.44
N ASP A 516 13.06 -18.89 -3.24
CA ASP A 516 12.66 -17.49 -3.24
C ASP A 516 11.86 -17.13 -1.97
N SER A 517 10.94 -17.98 -1.54
CA SER A 517 10.12 -17.71 -0.35
C SER A 517 10.93 -17.76 0.96
N ILE A 518 11.99 -18.58 1.02
CA ILE A 518 12.95 -18.58 2.15
C ILE A 518 13.78 -17.29 2.16
N ARG A 519 14.13 -16.75 0.98
CA ARG A 519 14.87 -15.48 0.84
C ARG A 519 14.01 -14.29 1.26
N GLU A 520 12.74 -14.29 0.93
CA GLU A 520 11.76 -13.26 1.32
C GLU A 520 11.38 -13.33 2.81
N GLY A 521 11.22 -14.55 3.35
CA GLY A 521 11.03 -14.73 4.80
C GLY A 521 12.24 -14.27 5.64
N MET A 522 13.45 -14.23 5.06
CA MET A 522 14.63 -13.64 5.71
C MET A 522 14.66 -12.10 5.67
N THR A 523 13.97 -11.46 4.72
CA THR A 523 13.89 -9.98 4.65
C THR A 523 12.94 -9.37 5.69
N ASP A 524 11.93 -10.13 6.15
CA ASP A 524 11.05 -9.70 7.25
C ASP A 524 11.75 -9.61 8.60
N ILE A 525 12.89 -10.30 8.77
CA ILE A 525 13.72 -10.30 9.99
C ILE A 525 14.23 -8.89 10.36
N PHE A 526 14.39 -8.00 9.37
CA PHE A 526 14.91 -6.64 9.58
C PHE A 526 13.82 -5.56 9.61
N GLY A 527 12.57 -5.88 9.31
CA GLY A 527 11.50 -4.90 9.09
C GLY A 527 10.40 -4.88 10.15
N LYS A 528 9.85 -6.04 10.52
CA LYS A 528 8.73 -6.16 11.47
C LYS A 528 8.86 -7.49 12.21
N GLY A 529 9.01 -7.45 13.53
CA GLY A 529 9.29 -8.63 14.37
C GLY A 529 8.12 -9.60 14.49
N THR A 530 7.75 -10.29 13.41
CA THR A 530 6.83 -11.43 13.40
C THR A 530 7.61 -12.72 13.69
N GLU A 531 7.01 -13.65 14.44
CA GLU A 531 7.61 -14.95 14.71
C GLU A 531 7.79 -15.73 13.39
N LEU A 532 8.96 -16.38 13.22
CA LEU A 532 9.41 -17.04 11.98
C LEU A 532 8.45 -18.11 11.43
N ASP A 533 7.50 -18.57 12.23
CA ASP A 533 6.64 -19.72 11.92
C ASP A 533 5.40 -19.34 11.11
N ASP A 534 4.93 -18.10 11.24
CA ASP A 534 3.64 -17.64 10.71
C ASP A 534 3.78 -16.69 9.49
N SER A 535 4.99 -16.47 8.96
CA SER A 535 5.14 -15.62 7.77
C SER A 535 4.62 -16.32 6.51
N GLU A 536 3.96 -15.56 5.64
CA GLU A 536 3.37 -16.07 4.39
C GLU A 536 4.40 -16.77 3.51
N GLY A 537 5.64 -16.25 3.44
CA GLY A 537 6.74 -16.89 2.71
C GLY A 537 7.16 -18.25 3.29
N VAL A 538 7.13 -18.42 4.62
CA VAL A 538 7.48 -19.70 5.26
C VAL A 538 6.38 -20.74 5.05
N GLN A 539 5.10 -20.33 5.13
CA GLN A 539 3.96 -21.21 4.83
C GLN A 539 3.93 -21.64 3.36
N THR A 540 4.21 -20.71 2.46
CA THR A 540 4.33 -20.98 1.01
C THR A 540 5.47 -21.96 0.71
N ALA A 541 6.65 -21.77 1.33
CA ALA A 541 7.77 -22.70 1.19
C ALA A 541 7.45 -24.10 1.74
N ARG A 542 6.72 -24.19 2.85
CA ARG A 542 6.28 -25.48 3.43
C ARG A 542 5.33 -26.21 2.51
N LYS A 543 4.30 -25.53 2.01
CA LYS A 543 3.33 -26.13 1.09
C LYS A 543 4.00 -26.59 -0.20
N ALA A 544 4.93 -25.79 -0.73
CA ALA A 544 5.71 -26.15 -1.91
C ALA A 544 6.59 -27.38 -1.69
N LYS A 545 7.20 -27.51 -0.51
CA LYS A 545 7.97 -28.69 -0.14
C LYS A 545 7.09 -29.93 0.01
N GLU A 546 5.93 -29.81 0.67
CA GLU A 546 4.96 -30.90 0.79
C GLU A 546 4.52 -31.40 -0.59
N LEU A 547 4.20 -30.49 -1.51
CA LEU A 547 3.83 -30.83 -2.88
C LEU A 547 4.99 -31.46 -3.67
N LEU A 548 6.22 -31.00 -3.45
CA LEU A 548 7.40 -31.58 -4.07
C LEU A 548 7.66 -33.01 -3.57
N ASP A 549 7.48 -33.24 -2.26
CA ASP A 549 7.60 -34.56 -1.66
C ASP A 549 6.51 -35.50 -2.21
N LYS A 550 5.24 -35.06 -2.25
CA LYS A 550 4.12 -35.80 -2.87
C LYS A 550 4.37 -36.12 -4.36
N LEU A 551 4.89 -35.17 -5.12
CA LEU A 551 5.22 -35.33 -6.54
C LEU A 551 6.39 -36.29 -6.77
N THR A 552 7.32 -36.37 -5.82
CA THR A 552 8.46 -37.30 -5.85
C THR A 552 8.07 -38.71 -5.43
N GLU A 553 7.16 -38.82 -4.46
CA GLU A 553 6.60 -40.09 -3.98
C GLU A 553 5.57 -40.67 -4.95
N TYR A 554 4.97 -39.84 -5.83
CA TYR A 554 4.09 -40.28 -6.90
C TYR A 554 4.80 -41.30 -7.79
N LYS A 555 4.38 -42.57 -7.68
CA LYS A 555 4.85 -43.67 -8.52
C LYS A 555 3.79 -43.96 -9.58
N PRO A 556 4.01 -43.61 -10.86
CA PRO A 556 3.17 -44.16 -11.92
C PRO A 556 3.43 -45.67 -11.96
N LEU A 557 2.42 -46.49 -11.67
CA LEU A 557 2.52 -47.94 -11.77
C LEU A 557 2.80 -48.27 -13.23
N ALA A 558 4.05 -48.59 -13.52
CA ALA A 558 4.47 -49.05 -14.83
C ALA A 558 3.66 -50.30 -15.20
N LYS A 559 2.90 -50.20 -16.31
CA LYS A 559 2.39 -51.27 -17.18
C LYS A 559 2.53 -52.69 -16.61
N ILE A 560 1.45 -53.23 -16.07
CA ILE A 560 1.25 -54.69 -16.11
C ILE A 560 1.02 -55.03 -17.59
N GLU A 561 1.87 -55.89 -18.13
CA GLU A 561 1.75 -56.45 -19.48
C GLU A 561 0.32 -56.92 -19.75
N GLU A 562 -0.21 -56.51 -20.90
CA GLU A 562 -1.30 -57.18 -21.60
C GLU A 562 -0.98 -58.68 -21.75
N LEU A 563 -1.45 -59.50 -20.81
CA LEU A 563 -1.52 -60.94 -20.95
C LEU A 563 -2.85 -61.39 -20.35
N GLU A 564 -3.92 -61.26 -21.15
CA GLU A 564 -5.00 -62.24 -21.37
C GLU A 564 -6.29 -61.58 -21.89
N GLU A 565 -6.26 -60.98 -23.09
CA GLU A 565 -7.45 -60.90 -23.94
C GLU A 565 -7.14 -61.41 -25.36
N CYS A 566 -6.65 -62.65 -25.42
CA CYS A 566 -6.73 -63.48 -26.63
C CYS A 566 -7.89 -64.47 -26.51
N ASN A 567 -9.14 -63.99 -26.54
CA ASN A 567 -10.26 -64.72 -27.14
C ASN A 567 -11.54 -63.91 -27.04
N TYR A 568 -11.91 -63.20 -28.09
CA TYR A 568 -13.21 -63.27 -28.75
C TYR A 568 -13.15 -62.29 -29.94
N ASN A 569 -13.68 -62.71 -31.09
CA ASN A 569 -13.75 -61.97 -32.37
C ASN A 569 -12.65 -62.29 -33.39
N MET A 570 -12.54 -63.56 -33.77
CA MET A 570 -12.43 -63.88 -35.19
C MET A 570 -13.84 -63.89 -35.79
N ILE A 571 -13.98 -63.32 -36.99
CA ILE A 571 -15.19 -63.14 -37.84
C ILE A 571 -15.91 -61.82 -37.49
N ASP A 572 -15.77 -60.74 -38.24
CA ASP A 572 -16.04 -60.64 -39.67
C ASP A 572 -15.18 -59.55 -40.34
N ASN A 573 -14.62 -59.87 -41.50
CA ASN A 573 -13.59 -59.09 -42.18
C ASN A 573 -14.16 -58.56 -43.49
N VAL A 574 -15.12 -57.61 -43.43
CA VAL A 574 -15.69 -56.97 -44.62
C VAL A 574 -16.15 -55.54 -44.31
N LEU A 575 -15.27 -54.55 -44.47
CA LEU A 575 -15.47 -53.32 -45.28
C LEU A 575 -14.54 -52.14 -44.88
N ASN A 576 -13.91 -51.63 -45.93
CA ASN A 576 -13.45 -50.25 -46.16
C ASN A 576 -12.20 -49.69 -45.47
N ASN A 577 -11.19 -49.51 -46.32
CA ASN A 577 -10.12 -48.52 -46.23
C ASN A 577 -10.70 -47.09 -46.30
N GLU A 578 -10.37 -46.26 -45.32
CA GLU A 578 -10.10 -44.82 -45.52
C GLU A 578 -9.14 -44.32 -44.43
N LYS A 579 -8.14 -43.53 -44.83
CA LYS A 579 -7.03 -43.03 -43.99
C LYS A 579 -7.51 -42.02 -42.93
N PRO A 580 -6.91 -41.96 -41.73
CA PRO A 580 -7.02 -40.77 -40.88
C PRO A 580 -6.18 -39.62 -41.43
N LYS A 581 -6.74 -38.41 -41.38
CA LYS A 581 -6.04 -37.15 -41.61
C LYS A 581 -5.11 -36.85 -40.44
N GLU A 582 -3.92 -36.35 -40.75
CA GLU A 582 -3.05 -35.66 -39.80
C GLU A 582 -3.71 -34.33 -39.38
N GLU A 583 -4.01 -34.16 -38.10
CA GLU A 583 -4.19 -32.85 -37.48
C GLU A 583 -2.87 -32.41 -36.84
N LYS A 584 -2.40 -31.25 -37.27
CA LYS A 584 -1.18 -30.60 -36.79
C LYS A 584 -1.43 -29.97 -35.43
N GLN A 585 -0.71 -30.44 -34.41
CA GLN A 585 -0.50 -29.68 -33.16
C GLN A 585 0.17 -28.34 -33.47
N ALA A 586 -0.48 -27.24 -33.08
CA ALA A 586 0.11 -25.90 -33.09
C ALA A 586 1.03 -25.73 -31.87
N GLY A 587 2.24 -25.26 -32.15
CA GLY A 587 3.34 -24.80 -31.28
C GLY A 587 3.18 -24.86 -29.76
N ARG A 588 3.87 -25.83 -29.15
CA ARG A 588 4.31 -25.80 -27.74
C ARG A 588 5.41 -24.74 -27.56
N ILE A 589 5.25 -23.81 -26.62
CA ILE A 589 6.38 -23.06 -26.05
C ILE A 589 6.85 -23.87 -24.84
N SER A 590 8.05 -24.43 -24.94
CA SER A 590 8.60 -25.30 -23.90
C SER A 590 9.14 -24.44 -22.74
N ILE A 591 8.90 -24.85 -21.50
CA ILE A 591 9.34 -24.16 -20.27
C ILE A 591 10.86 -23.94 -20.23
N LYS A 592 11.63 -24.72 -21.00
CA LYS A 592 13.06 -24.48 -21.25
C LYS A 592 13.38 -23.11 -21.85
N GLU A 593 12.45 -22.53 -22.61
CA GLU A 593 12.53 -21.18 -23.19
C GLU A 593 12.22 -20.11 -22.12
N LYS A 594 11.22 -20.34 -21.26
CA LYS A 594 10.87 -19.46 -20.13
C LYS A 594 11.95 -19.42 -19.04
N LEU A 595 12.64 -20.54 -18.78
CA LEU A 595 13.77 -20.62 -17.83
C LEU A 595 15.03 -19.90 -18.34
N ALA A 596 15.20 -19.80 -19.66
CA ALA A 596 16.32 -19.07 -20.27
C ALA A 596 16.15 -17.55 -20.15
N GLU A 597 14.93 -17.03 -20.27
CA GLU A 597 14.62 -15.61 -20.03
C GLU A 597 14.83 -15.21 -18.57
N LYS A 598 14.37 -16.02 -17.61
CA LYS A 598 14.58 -15.73 -16.18
C LYS A 598 16.08 -15.72 -15.81
N LYS A 599 16.89 -16.59 -16.42
CA LYS A 599 18.35 -16.63 -16.23
C LYS A 599 19.05 -15.39 -16.82
N ALA A 600 18.57 -14.89 -17.95
CA ALA A 600 19.11 -13.68 -18.59
C ALA A 600 18.77 -12.39 -17.80
N VAL A 601 17.59 -12.33 -17.18
CA VAL A 601 17.17 -11.17 -16.36
C VAL A 601 17.97 -11.08 -15.05
N ILE A 602 18.28 -12.22 -14.43
CA ILE A 602 19.12 -12.27 -13.22
C ILE A 602 20.57 -11.88 -13.54
N GLU A 603 21.12 -12.34 -14.67
CA GLU A 603 22.50 -12.01 -15.10
C GLU A 603 22.66 -10.56 -15.59
N GLN A 604 21.57 -9.88 -15.97
CA GLN A 604 21.54 -8.44 -16.26
C GLN A 604 21.45 -7.59 -14.99
N ARG A 605 20.68 -8.02 -13.98
CA ARG A 605 20.65 -7.37 -12.65
C ARG A 605 22.02 -7.37 -11.96
N ASP A 606 22.77 -8.48 -12.05
CA ASP A 606 24.13 -8.57 -11.48
C ASP A 606 25.19 -7.72 -12.23
N LYS A 607 24.91 -7.32 -13.48
CA LYS A 607 25.82 -6.47 -14.30
C LYS A 607 25.51 -4.98 -14.17
N SER A 608 24.28 -4.59 -13.87
CA SER A 608 23.89 -3.18 -13.65
C SER A 608 24.42 -2.59 -12.34
N ASP A 609 24.82 -3.41 -11.37
CA ASP A 609 25.37 -2.95 -10.09
C ASP A 609 26.87 -2.62 -10.10
N LYS A 610 27.54 -2.63 -11.27
CA LYS A 610 29.00 -2.38 -11.35
C LYS A 610 29.50 -1.29 -12.28
N GLU A 611 28.66 -0.53 -12.97
CA GLU A 611 29.15 0.60 -13.77
C GLU A 611 28.28 1.86 -13.61
N VAL A 612 28.70 2.71 -12.67
CA VAL A 612 28.39 4.14 -12.69
C VAL A 612 29.63 4.88 -13.23
N PRO A 613 29.55 5.61 -14.35
CA PRO A 613 30.66 6.43 -14.83
C PRO A 613 30.59 7.85 -14.25
N GLU A 614 31.61 8.25 -13.50
CA GLU A 614 31.86 9.68 -13.19
C GLU A 614 32.31 10.43 -14.45
N LYS A 615 31.53 11.45 -14.85
CA LYS A 615 31.98 12.64 -15.57
C LYS A 615 31.59 13.83 -14.68
N GLY A 616 32.41 14.82 -14.38
CA GLY A 616 33.76 15.20 -14.78
C GLY A 616 33.91 16.70 -14.46
N THR A 617 35.12 17.19 -14.22
CA THR A 617 35.41 18.63 -14.33
C THR A 617 36.81 18.88 -14.87
N GLU A 618 36.84 19.75 -15.87
CA GLU A 618 37.97 20.25 -16.65
C GLU A 618 39.03 20.99 -15.81
N LYS A 619 40.31 20.92 -16.21
CA LYS A 619 41.01 22.03 -16.93
C LYS A 619 42.52 21.81 -17.14
N LYS A 620 42.96 22.23 -18.36
CA LYS A 620 44.31 22.68 -18.79
C LYS A 620 45.39 21.58 -18.92
N SER A 621 46.25 21.52 -19.94
CA SER A 621 46.80 22.52 -20.86
C SER A 621 47.60 21.84 -21.99
N GLU A 622 47.75 22.54 -23.13
CA GLU A 622 48.88 22.46 -24.10
C GLU A 622 49.02 21.16 -24.93
N ARG A 623 49.43 21.12 -26.20
CA ARG A 623 49.81 22.06 -27.28
C ARG A 623 49.97 21.20 -28.55
N GLU A 624 49.71 21.78 -29.73
CA GLU A 624 50.33 21.56 -31.08
C GLU A 624 50.73 20.12 -31.46
N ILE A 625 50.30 19.57 -32.61
CA ILE A 625 50.50 20.03 -33.99
C ILE A 625 49.36 19.52 -34.88
#